data_AF-A0A7V8X4C6-F1
#
_entry.id   AF-A0A7V8X4C6-F1
#
_cell.length_a   1.000
_cell.length_b   1.000
_cell.length_c   1.000
_cell.angle_alpha   90.00
_cell.angle_beta   90.00
_cell.angle_gamma   90.00
#
_symmetry.space_group_name_H-M   'P 1'
#
loop_
_entity.id
_entity.type
_entity.pdbx_description
1 polymer ?
#
loop_
_entity_poly.entity_id
_entity_poly.type
_entity_poly.pdbx_seq_one_letter_code
_entity_poly.pdbx_strand_id
1 'polypeptide(L)'
;MPHSKNHITCHLRLPYPGERSPSIRLTSGSNDEVASIPTSEPDPHLPLPNRSIRSISALDILEHVHDEQTWLAEFVRILVPDGQLTVRVPLENALAWIDALNIYRYVSDTIGRGEHPQETFPTGWHRHYASGDVPAIVELAGFDVTDAHGEGLPVGEIPHLVGLIAGKILRQRPESENELFERRRQSRSGPELHLPTSIAARITVHAARVREGYNSDPPLDESDRPEEEAATPLE
;
A
#
# COMPACT_ATOMS: atom_id res chain seq x y z
N MET A 1 6.19 9.68 -32.14
CA MET A 1 6.67 9.96 -30.77
C MET A 1 6.24 8.79 -29.88
N PRO A 2 7.12 8.22 -29.05
CA PRO A 2 6.78 7.01 -28.30
C PRO A 2 5.80 7.35 -27.16
N HIS A 3 4.60 6.79 -27.22
CA HIS A 3 3.44 7.12 -26.41
C HIS A 3 3.22 6.21 -25.17
N SER A 4 4.21 5.44 -24.72
CA SER A 4 3.95 4.35 -23.74
C SER A 4 4.16 4.70 -22.25
N LYS A 5 4.66 5.89 -21.89
CA LYS A 5 4.93 6.26 -20.48
C LYS A 5 3.88 7.21 -19.86
N ASN A 6 2.62 7.09 -20.26
CA ASN A 6 1.58 7.96 -19.71
C ASN A 6 0.93 7.41 -18.43
N HIS A 7 1.00 6.10 -18.21
CA HIS A 7 0.38 5.44 -17.08
C HIS A 7 1.36 4.51 -16.38
N ILE A 8 1.33 4.49 -15.05
CA ILE A 8 2.05 3.56 -14.21
C ILE A 8 1.04 2.75 -13.40
N THR A 9 1.21 1.44 -13.38
CA THR A 9 0.47 0.55 -12.49
C THR A 9 1.43 -0.01 -11.45
N CYS A 10 1.04 0.08 -10.18
CA CYS A 10 1.79 -0.44 -9.06
C CYS A 10 1.20 -1.78 -8.62
N HIS A 11 2.06 -2.73 -8.28
CA HIS A 11 1.67 -4.06 -7.85
C HIS A 11 2.56 -4.53 -6.71
N LEU A 12 1.97 -5.14 -5.69
CA LEU A 12 2.75 -5.91 -4.73
C LEU A 12 3.34 -7.15 -5.42
N ARG A 13 4.60 -7.43 -5.13
CA ARG A 13 5.32 -8.65 -5.50
C ARG A 13 5.86 -9.29 -4.24
N LEU A 14 5.55 -10.55 -4.01
CA LEU A 14 6.13 -11.31 -2.90
C LEU A 14 7.63 -11.55 -3.10
N PRO A 15 8.40 -11.69 -2.00
CA PRO A 15 9.84 -11.82 -2.08
C PRO A 15 10.28 -13.11 -2.79
N TYR A 16 11.31 -12.99 -3.64
CA TYR A 16 12.03 -14.17 -4.14
C TYR A 16 12.94 -14.77 -3.07
N PRO A 17 13.41 -16.02 -3.23
CA PRO A 17 14.42 -16.60 -2.34
C PRO A 17 15.65 -15.69 -2.21
N GLY A 18 15.94 -15.25 -0.99
CA GLY A 18 17.03 -14.31 -0.68
C GLY A 18 16.59 -12.86 -0.48
N GLU A 19 15.38 -12.49 -0.87
CA GLU A 19 14.77 -11.19 -0.55
C GLU A 19 14.12 -11.24 0.84
N ARG A 20 14.18 -10.12 1.57
CA ARG A 20 13.69 -10.04 2.96
C ARG A 20 12.27 -9.49 3.09
N SER A 21 11.81 -8.76 2.09
CA SER A 21 10.51 -8.08 2.09
C SER A 21 9.88 -8.11 0.70
N PRO A 22 8.54 -8.08 0.61
CA PRO A 22 7.85 -7.81 -0.64
C PRO A 22 8.34 -6.51 -1.28
N SER A 23 8.10 -6.34 -2.58
CA SER A 23 8.37 -5.09 -3.28
C SER A 23 7.13 -4.54 -3.98
N ILE A 24 7.09 -3.22 -4.15
CA ILE A 24 6.16 -2.56 -5.06
C ILE A 24 6.82 -2.51 -6.43
N ARG A 25 6.26 -3.29 -7.36
CA ARG A 25 6.65 -3.32 -8.77
C ARG A 25 5.84 -2.29 -9.54
N LEU A 26 6.51 -1.45 -10.31
CA LEU A 26 5.88 -0.44 -11.15
C LEU A 26 6.03 -0.83 -12.61
N THR A 27 4.93 -0.90 -13.33
CA THR A 27 4.90 -1.21 -14.77
C THR A 27 4.29 -0.07 -15.56
N SER A 28 4.81 0.18 -16.76
CA SER A 28 4.22 1.13 -17.70
C SER A 28 2.93 0.61 -18.31
N GLY A 29 2.22 1.45 -19.08
CA GLY A 29 1.08 1.02 -19.88
C GLY A 29 1.39 -0.04 -20.95
N SER A 30 2.68 -0.27 -21.28
CA SER A 30 3.13 -1.40 -22.12
C SER A 30 3.44 -2.67 -21.31
N ASN A 31 3.17 -2.67 -20.00
CA ASN A 31 3.54 -3.69 -19.02
C ASN A 31 5.07 -3.90 -18.87
N ASP A 32 5.88 -2.94 -19.34
CA ASP A 32 7.32 -2.98 -19.10
C ASP A 32 7.61 -2.57 -17.65
N GLU A 33 8.47 -3.32 -16.98
CA GLU A 33 8.91 -2.96 -15.63
C GLU A 33 9.75 -1.68 -15.67
N VAL A 34 9.33 -0.72 -14.86
CA VAL A 34 10.00 0.58 -14.70
C VAL A 34 10.91 0.54 -13.47
N ALA A 35 10.41 -0.02 -12.37
CA ALA A 35 11.14 -0.14 -11.10
C ALA A 35 10.50 -1.20 -10.20
N SER A 36 11.26 -1.64 -9.20
CA SER A 36 10.79 -2.48 -8.11
C SER A 36 11.47 -2.00 -6.82
N ILE A 37 10.70 -1.44 -5.89
CA ILE A 37 11.21 -0.91 -4.62
C ILE A 37 10.71 -1.79 -3.47
N PRO A 38 11.57 -2.25 -2.54
CA PRO A 38 11.14 -2.98 -1.37
C PRO A 38 10.10 -2.20 -0.55
N THR A 39 9.08 -2.90 -0.06
CA THR A 39 8.05 -2.32 0.84
C THR A 39 8.65 -1.80 2.15
N SER A 40 9.83 -2.29 2.52
CA SER A 40 10.60 -1.85 3.68
C SER A 40 11.44 -0.58 3.45
N GLU A 41 11.43 0.01 2.25
CA GLU A 41 12.15 1.25 1.97
C GLU A 41 11.40 2.45 2.60
N PRO A 42 11.99 3.15 3.60
CA PRO A 42 11.36 4.31 4.21
C PRO A 42 11.30 5.53 3.29
N ASP A 43 12.24 5.66 2.35
CA ASP A 43 12.32 6.79 1.42
C ASP A 43 12.32 6.29 -0.04
N PRO A 44 11.17 5.83 -0.56
CA PRO A 44 11.07 5.29 -1.90
C PRO A 44 11.44 6.35 -2.96
N HIS A 45 12.45 6.05 -3.78
CA HIS A 45 12.86 6.90 -4.89
C HIS A 45 12.73 6.19 -6.24
N LEU A 46 11.73 6.58 -7.03
CA LEU A 46 11.49 6.05 -8.36
C LEU A 46 12.47 6.65 -9.38
N PRO A 47 13.03 5.83 -10.29
CA PRO A 47 13.94 6.26 -11.35
C PRO A 47 13.18 6.95 -12.51
N LEU A 48 12.28 7.85 -12.17
CA LEU A 48 11.45 8.63 -13.08
C LEU A 48 11.69 10.13 -12.83
N PRO A 49 11.76 10.96 -13.89
CA PRO A 49 11.88 12.39 -13.72
C PRO A 49 10.66 12.98 -13.02
N ASN A 50 10.85 14.12 -12.36
CA ASN A 50 9.73 14.90 -11.81
C ASN A 50 8.73 15.22 -12.94
N ARG A 51 7.44 15.15 -12.63
CA ARG A 51 6.36 15.57 -13.54
C ARG A 51 6.43 14.88 -14.92
N SER A 52 6.67 13.58 -14.94
CA SER A 52 6.82 12.78 -16.17
C SER A 52 5.68 11.81 -16.44
N ILE A 53 4.82 11.53 -15.46
CA ILE A 53 3.73 10.56 -15.53
C ILE A 53 2.38 11.27 -15.52
N ARG A 54 1.40 10.77 -16.29
CA ARG A 54 0.04 11.37 -16.30
C ARG A 54 -0.92 10.69 -15.34
N SER A 55 -0.78 9.40 -15.12
CA SER A 55 -1.62 8.70 -14.15
C SER A 55 -0.93 7.53 -13.47
N ILE A 56 -1.32 7.25 -12.23
CA ILE A 56 -0.84 6.14 -11.40
C ILE A 56 -2.06 5.36 -10.88
N SER A 57 -1.98 4.03 -10.95
CA SER A 57 -2.89 3.10 -10.27
C SER A 57 -2.14 2.35 -9.17
N ALA A 58 -2.45 2.66 -7.92
CA ALA A 58 -1.87 2.08 -6.71
C ALA A 58 -2.95 1.29 -5.96
N LEU A 59 -3.25 0.09 -6.48
CA LEU A 59 -4.33 -0.75 -5.96
C LEU A 59 -3.77 -1.82 -5.02
N ASP A 60 -4.26 -1.85 -3.79
CA ASP A 60 -3.91 -2.84 -2.78
C ASP A 60 -2.37 -2.89 -2.53
N ILE A 61 -1.75 -1.71 -2.40
CA ILE A 61 -0.31 -1.58 -2.13
C ILE A 61 0.02 -0.80 -0.86
N LEU A 62 -0.79 0.19 -0.48
CA LEU A 62 -0.42 1.12 0.59
C LEU A 62 -0.46 0.43 1.95
N GLU A 63 -1.34 -0.55 2.11
CA GLU A 63 -1.42 -1.38 3.31
C GLU A 63 -0.12 -2.17 3.60
N HIS A 64 0.75 -2.32 2.58
CA HIS A 64 1.98 -3.10 2.64
C HIS A 64 3.26 -2.27 2.77
N VAL A 65 3.26 -0.96 2.51
CA VAL A 65 4.50 -0.15 2.52
C VAL A 65 4.93 0.28 3.92
N HIS A 66 6.17 0.67 4.13
CA HIS A 66 6.62 1.16 5.44
C HIS A 66 5.93 2.47 5.84
N ASP A 67 5.89 3.43 4.91
CA ASP A 67 5.32 4.77 5.10
C ASP A 67 4.48 5.18 3.89
N GLU A 68 3.16 5.26 4.06
CA GLU A 68 2.23 5.64 2.99
C GLU A 68 2.45 7.08 2.53
N GLN A 69 2.80 8.00 3.43
CA GLN A 69 2.97 9.41 3.09
C GLN A 69 4.16 9.61 2.19
N THR A 70 5.29 8.95 2.46
CA THR A 70 6.48 9.06 1.59
C THR A 70 6.23 8.46 0.21
N TRP A 71 5.50 7.34 0.13
CA TRP A 71 5.07 6.76 -1.14
C TRP A 71 4.14 7.68 -1.94
N LEU A 72 3.16 8.31 -1.26
CA LEU A 72 2.24 9.25 -1.90
C LEU A 72 2.97 10.55 -2.34
N ALA A 73 3.91 11.05 -1.54
CA ALA A 73 4.74 12.20 -1.90
C ALA A 73 5.59 11.90 -3.14
N GLU A 74 6.14 10.69 -3.22
CA GLU A 74 6.88 10.22 -4.39
C GLU A 74 5.98 10.13 -5.64
N PHE A 75 4.73 9.69 -5.50
CA PHE A 75 3.75 9.73 -6.59
C PHE A 75 3.44 11.17 -7.03
N VAL A 76 3.29 12.11 -6.10
CA VAL A 76 3.12 13.54 -6.44
C VAL A 76 4.32 14.07 -7.21
N ARG A 77 5.55 13.71 -6.81
CA ARG A 77 6.78 14.15 -7.48
C ARG A 77 6.78 13.78 -8.97
N ILE A 78 6.42 12.53 -9.29
CA ILE A 78 6.50 12.01 -10.66
C ILE A 78 5.26 12.35 -11.51
N LEU A 79 4.10 12.60 -10.91
CA LEU A 79 2.91 13.01 -11.64
C LEU A 79 3.03 14.43 -12.19
N VAL A 80 2.55 14.68 -13.41
CA VAL A 80 2.36 16.04 -13.94
C VAL A 80 1.31 16.81 -13.12
N PRO A 81 1.27 18.16 -13.18
CA PRO A 81 0.11 18.92 -12.68
C PRO A 81 -1.19 18.37 -13.28
N ASP A 82 -2.25 18.27 -12.46
CA ASP A 82 -3.53 17.65 -12.80
C ASP A 82 -3.44 16.15 -13.17
N GLY A 83 -2.28 15.53 -12.93
CA GLY A 83 -2.07 14.09 -13.08
C GLY A 83 -2.95 13.30 -12.12
N GLN A 84 -3.39 12.12 -12.53
CA GLN A 84 -4.41 11.35 -11.83
C GLN A 84 -3.80 10.24 -10.97
N LEU A 85 -4.31 10.08 -9.76
CA LEU A 85 -3.99 8.98 -8.87
C LEU A 85 -5.27 8.19 -8.60
N THR A 86 -5.18 6.86 -8.71
CA THR A 86 -6.19 5.95 -8.17
C THR A 86 -5.53 5.10 -7.10
N VAL A 87 -6.04 5.19 -5.87
CA VAL A 87 -5.62 4.38 -4.73
C VAL A 87 -6.75 3.46 -4.34
N ARG A 88 -6.43 2.21 -4.01
CA ARG A 88 -7.37 1.31 -3.37
C ARG A 88 -6.70 0.64 -2.19
N VAL A 89 -7.40 0.57 -1.06
CA VAL A 89 -6.90 -0.06 0.17
C VAL A 89 -8.02 -0.85 0.87
N PRO A 90 -7.65 -1.83 1.73
CA PRO A 90 -8.59 -2.52 2.60
C PRO A 90 -9.30 -1.53 3.54
N LEU A 91 -10.61 -1.70 3.69
CA LEU A 91 -11.44 -0.79 4.48
C LEU A 91 -11.65 -1.33 5.89
N GLU A 92 -11.45 -0.49 6.89
CA GLU A 92 -11.78 -0.80 8.28
C GLU A 92 -13.29 -0.62 8.50
N ASN A 93 -13.98 -1.73 8.75
CA ASN A 93 -15.39 -1.77 9.11
C ASN A 93 -15.73 -3.02 9.92
N ALA A 94 -17.02 -3.26 10.16
CA ALA A 94 -17.50 -4.40 10.95
C ALA A 94 -17.14 -5.78 10.37
N LEU A 95 -16.67 -5.85 9.11
CA LEU A 95 -16.22 -7.07 8.45
C LEU A 95 -14.70 -7.16 8.31
N ALA A 96 -13.94 -6.12 8.67
CA ALA A 96 -12.47 -6.10 8.56
C ALA A 96 -11.77 -7.15 9.43
N TRP A 97 -12.44 -7.66 10.47
CA TRP A 97 -11.94 -8.78 11.25
C TRP A 97 -11.90 -10.10 10.45
N ILE A 98 -12.62 -10.21 9.34
CA ILE A 98 -12.60 -11.35 8.40
C ILE A 98 -11.45 -11.18 7.39
N ASP A 99 -10.28 -10.78 7.87
CA ASP A 99 -9.07 -10.66 7.05
C ASP A 99 -8.26 -11.95 7.14
N ALA A 100 -8.04 -12.60 6.00
CA ALA A 100 -7.39 -13.90 5.97
C ALA A 100 -5.95 -13.86 6.47
N LEU A 101 -5.21 -12.78 6.20
CA LEU A 101 -3.80 -12.63 6.58
C LEU A 101 -3.67 -12.47 8.10
N ASN A 102 -4.47 -11.58 8.69
CA ASN A 102 -4.50 -11.32 10.12
C ASN A 102 -5.06 -12.52 10.91
N ILE A 103 -6.12 -13.18 10.43
CA ILE A 103 -6.64 -14.41 11.06
C ILE A 103 -5.59 -15.51 11.01
N TYR A 104 -4.98 -15.76 9.85
CA TYR A 104 -3.95 -16.78 9.72
C TYR A 104 -2.78 -16.50 10.67
N ARG A 105 -2.31 -15.26 10.73
CA ARG A 105 -1.25 -14.86 11.67
C ARG A 105 -1.65 -15.15 13.11
N TYR A 106 -2.84 -14.72 13.53
CA TYR A 106 -3.34 -14.97 14.88
C TYR A 106 -3.37 -16.48 15.21
N VAL A 107 -3.88 -17.31 14.30
CA VAL A 107 -3.91 -18.77 14.46
C VAL A 107 -2.49 -19.32 14.56
N SER A 108 -1.60 -18.91 13.66
CA SER A 108 -0.19 -19.33 13.61
C SER A 108 0.56 -19.02 14.91
N ASP A 109 0.40 -17.78 15.41
CA ASP A 109 0.99 -17.31 16.67
C ASP A 109 0.41 -18.08 17.87
N THR A 110 -0.90 -18.35 17.87
CA THR A 110 -1.57 -19.08 18.94
C THR A 110 -1.10 -20.54 19.05
N ILE A 111 -0.91 -21.23 17.92
CA ILE A 111 -0.51 -22.64 17.90
C ILE A 111 1.02 -22.83 17.87
N GLY A 112 1.79 -21.76 17.71
CA GLY A 112 3.24 -21.81 17.54
C GLY A 112 3.69 -22.57 16.28
N ARG A 113 2.89 -22.53 15.20
CA ARG A 113 3.18 -23.21 13.93
C ARG A 113 2.77 -22.37 12.75
N GLY A 114 3.58 -22.45 11.69
CA GLY A 114 3.39 -21.66 10.47
C GLY A 114 4.32 -20.46 10.48
N GLU A 115 4.74 -20.06 9.29
CA GLU A 115 5.47 -18.81 9.08
C GLU A 115 4.47 -17.68 8.85
N HIS A 116 4.80 -16.46 9.30
CA HIS A 116 3.99 -15.27 9.03
C HIS A 116 3.78 -15.08 7.52
N PRO A 117 2.63 -14.52 7.10
CA PRO A 117 2.42 -14.21 5.69
C PRO A 117 3.48 -13.23 5.19
N GLN A 118 4.14 -13.59 4.09
CA GLN A 118 5.15 -12.74 3.46
C GLN A 118 4.55 -11.40 3.03
N GLU A 119 3.28 -11.40 2.63
CA GLU A 119 2.57 -10.18 2.22
C GLU A 119 2.48 -9.12 3.32
N THR A 120 2.57 -9.53 4.60
CA THR A 120 2.45 -8.60 5.72
C THR A 120 3.76 -7.95 6.12
N PHE A 121 4.89 -8.30 5.51
CA PHE A 121 6.16 -7.60 5.79
C PHE A 121 6.21 -6.27 5.02
N PRO A 122 6.79 -5.20 5.61
CA PRO A 122 7.47 -5.15 6.91
C PRO A 122 6.56 -4.89 8.13
N THR A 123 5.29 -4.55 7.92
CA THR A 123 4.37 -4.08 8.98
C THR A 123 3.99 -5.18 9.98
N GLY A 124 4.12 -6.44 9.57
CA GLY A 124 3.66 -7.65 10.24
C GLY A 124 2.15 -7.87 10.17
N TRP A 125 1.34 -6.82 10.09
CA TRP A 125 -0.12 -6.89 10.04
C TRP A 125 -0.64 -6.28 8.75
N HIS A 126 -1.70 -6.88 8.20
CA HIS A 126 -2.39 -6.33 7.05
C HIS A 126 -3.26 -5.15 7.49
N ARG A 127 -2.89 -3.94 7.05
CA ARG A 127 -3.54 -2.70 7.48
C ARG A 127 -4.89 -2.51 6.82
N HIS A 128 -5.81 -1.95 7.58
CA HIS A 128 -7.12 -1.52 7.14
C HIS A 128 -7.27 -0.04 7.49
N TYR A 129 -8.01 0.68 6.67
CA TYR A 129 -8.13 2.13 6.81
C TYR A 129 -9.58 2.52 7.03
N ALA A 130 -9.85 3.42 7.98
CA ALA A 130 -11.16 4.00 8.10
C ALA A 130 -11.50 4.79 6.82
N SER A 131 -12.78 4.78 6.43
CA SER A 131 -13.20 5.39 5.16
C SER A 131 -12.88 6.89 5.04
N GLY A 132 -12.78 7.61 6.17
CA GLY A 132 -12.39 9.03 6.18
C GLY A 132 -10.88 9.26 6.16
N ASP A 133 -10.07 8.28 6.57
CA ASP A 133 -8.63 8.44 6.70
C ASP A 133 -7.95 8.38 5.33
N VAL A 134 -8.45 7.55 4.40
CA VAL A 134 -7.84 7.38 3.07
C VAL A 134 -7.89 8.68 2.24
N PRO A 135 -9.04 9.38 2.12
CA PRO A 135 -9.06 10.70 1.51
C PRO A 135 -8.12 11.69 2.22
N ALA A 136 -8.12 11.72 3.55
CA ALA A 136 -7.31 12.65 4.32
C ALA A 136 -5.80 12.45 4.10
N ILE A 137 -5.30 11.20 4.08
CA ILE A 137 -3.88 10.93 3.81
C ILE A 137 -3.50 11.29 2.37
N VAL A 138 -4.40 11.10 1.41
CA VAL A 138 -4.18 11.45 -0.01
C VAL A 138 -4.16 12.98 -0.19
N GLU A 139 -5.07 13.71 0.44
CA GLU A 139 -5.11 15.18 0.41
C GLU A 139 -3.87 15.80 1.07
N LEU A 140 -3.47 15.25 2.23
CA LEU A 140 -2.27 15.66 2.94
C LEU A 140 -1.04 15.56 2.03
N ALA A 141 -0.92 14.46 1.29
CA ALA A 141 0.21 14.21 0.39
C ALA A 141 0.29 15.17 -0.80
N GLY A 142 -0.76 15.93 -1.12
CA GLY A 142 -0.75 16.95 -2.19
C GLY A 142 -1.73 16.73 -3.34
N PHE A 143 -2.72 15.84 -3.14
CA PHE A 143 -3.79 15.60 -4.09
C PHE A 143 -5.09 16.31 -3.68
N ASP A 144 -6.00 16.43 -4.64
CA ASP A 144 -7.40 16.82 -4.44
C ASP A 144 -8.27 15.62 -4.76
N VAL A 145 -9.03 15.13 -3.77
CA VAL A 145 -9.84 13.92 -3.92
C VAL A 145 -11.10 14.26 -4.72
N THR A 146 -11.25 13.61 -5.86
CA THR A 146 -12.35 13.86 -6.79
C THR A 146 -13.49 12.87 -6.61
N ASP A 147 -13.20 11.65 -6.18
CA ASP A 147 -14.19 10.62 -5.88
C ASP A 147 -13.64 9.62 -4.84
N ALA A 148 -14.53 9.09 -4.00
CA ALA A 148 -14.22 8.04 -3.04
C ALA A 148 -15.43 7.14 -2.84
N HIS A 149 -15.25 5.83 -3.02
CA HIS A 149 -16.35 4.87 -2.90
C HIS A 149 -15.87 3.52 -2.36
N GLY A 150 -16.78 2.83 -1.65
CA GLY A 150 -16.54 1.47 -1.19
C GLY A 150 -16.77 0.46 -2.32
N GLU A 151 -15.94 -0.58 -2.38
CA GLU A 151 -16.09 -1.67 -3.35
C GLU A 151 -15.74 -3.05 -2.77
N GLY A 152 -16.25 -4.08 -3.43
CA GLY A 152 -15.90 -5.47 -3.17
C GLY A 152 -16.57 -6.08 -1.94
N LEU A 153 -16.83 -7.39 -2.00
CA LEU A 153 -17.27 -8.17 -0.84
C LEU A 153 -16.09 -8.96 -0.27
N PRO A 154 -16.00 -9.16 1.05
CA PRO A 154 -14.90 -9.91 1.68
C PRO A 154 -15.00 -11.43 1.46
N VAL A 155 -15.87 -11.91 0.57
CA VAL A 155 -16.10 -13.34 0.31
C VAL A 155 -14.84 -14.06 -0.22
N GLY A 156 -13.93 -13.31 -0.86
CA GLY A 156 -12.67 -13.84 -1.35
C GLY A 156 -11.68 -14.22 -0.24
N GLU A 157 -11.85 -13.73 0.98
CA GLU A 157 -10.95 -13.99 2.09
C GLU A 157 -11.10 -15.43 2.63
N ILE A 158 -12.28 -16.03 2.54
CA ILE A 158 -12.52 -17.39 3.05
C ILE A 158 -11.69 -18.45 2.30
N PRO A 159 -11.73 -18.54 0.96
CA PRO A 159 -10.88 -19.48 0.23
C PRO A 159 -9.38 -19.22 0.46
N HIS A 160 -8.98 -17.95 0.62
CA HIS A 160 -7.60 -17.58 0.85
C HIS A 160 -7.10 -18.07 2.22
N LEU A 161 -7.88 -17.83 3.29
CA LEU A 161 -7.59 -18.33 4.64
C LEU A 161 -7.49 -19.86 4.68
N VAL A 162 -8.45 -20.57 4.06
CA VAL A 162 -8.43 -22.04 3.96
C VAL A 162 -7.16 -22.51 3.24
N GLY A 163 -6.78 -21.83 2.17
CA GLY A 163 -5.54 -22.09 1.43
C GLY A 163 -4.30 -21.92 2.30
N LEU A 164 -4.19 -20.82 3.05
CA LEU A 164 -3.06 -20.55 3.95
C LEU A 164 -2.94 -21.61 5.05
N ILE A 165 -4.05 -21.96 5.72
CA ILE A 165 -4.06 -22.99 6.76
C ILE A 165 -3.64 -24.35 6.17
N ALA A 166 -4.23 -24.76 5.05
CA ALA A 166 -3.94 -26.04 4.44
C ALA A 166 -2.51 -26.12 3.88
N GLY A 167 -2.02 -25.03 3.29
CA GLY A 167 -0.70 -24.93 2.68
C GLY A 167 0.43 -24.84 3.70
N LYS A 168 0.38 -23.85 4.59
CA LYS A 168 1.48 -23.55 5.53
C LYS A 168 1.43 -24.36 6.81
N ILE A 169 0.25 -24.60 7.39
CA ILE A 169 0.16 -25.33 8.68
C ILE A 169 0.11 -26.84 8.45
N LEU A 170 -0.78 -27.31 7.55
CA LEU A 170 -0.99 -28.76 7.37
C LEU A 170 0.05 -29.42 6.46
N ARG A 171 0.48 -28.73 5.39
CA ARG A 171 1.38 -29.28 4.37
C ARG A 171 2.80 -28.74 4.40
N GLN A 172 3.06 -27.67 5.16
CA GLN A 172 4.36 -27.00 5.25
C GLN A 172 4.97 -26.65 3.88
N ARG A 173 4.14 -26.19 2.95
CA ARG A 173 4.58 -25.78 1.60
C ARG A 173 4.66 -24.25 1.51
N PRO A 174 5.83 -23.63 1.67
CA PRO A 174 5.95 -22.18 1.64
C PRO A 174 5.49 -21.58 0.29
N GLU A 175 5.72 -22.31 -0.81
CA GLU A 175 5.30 -21.91 -2.18
C GLU A 175 3.79 -21.75 -2.34
N SER A 176 2.98 -22.36 -1.46
CA SER A 176 1.52 -22.26 -1.54
C SER A 176 1.00 -20.84 -1.33
N GLU A 177 1.71 -19.99 -0.60
CA GLU A 177 1.35 -18.59 -0.44
C GLU A 177 1.47 -17.84 -1.77
N ASN A 178 2.59 -17.99 -2.47
CA ASN A 178 2.82 -17.35 -3.78
C ASN A 178 1.75 -17.77 -4.80
N GLU A 179 1.39 -19.05 -4.84
CA GLU A 179 0.31 -19.53 -5.72
C GLU A 179 -1.05 -18.93 -5.36
N LEU A 180 -1.37 -18.83 -4.07
CA LEU A 180 -2.62 -18.25 -3.59
C LEU A 180 -2.68 -16.75 -3.84
N PHE A 181 -1.56 -16.04 -3.64
CA PHE A 181 -1.41 -14.62 -3.89
C PHE A 181 -1.68 -14.30 -5.37
N GLU A 182 -1.02 -15.00 -6.29
CA GLU A 182 -1.21 -14.77 -7.74
C GLU A 182 -2.65 -15.07 -8.18
N ARG A 183 -3.28 -16.14 -7.67
CA ARG A 183 -4.70 -16.43 -7.95
C ARG A 183 -5.64 -15.34 -7.40
N ARG A 184 -5.37 -14.84 -6.19
CA ARG A 184 -6.16 -13.76 -5.56
C ARG A 184 -6.03 -12.47 -6.37
N ARG A 185 -4.81 -12.11 -6.77
CA ARG A 185 -4.52 -10.93 -7.61
C ARG A 185 -5.26 -10.99 -8.95
N GLN A 186 -5.25 -12.14 -9.64
CA GLN A 186 -5.99 -12.32 -10.88
C GLN A 186 -7.50 -12.11 -10.68
N SER A 187 -8.05 -12.61 -9.58
CA SER A 187 -9.48 -12.48 -9.27
C SER A 187 -9.91 -11.04 -8.94
N ARG A 188 -9.01 -10.21 -8.39
CA ARG A 188 -9.26 -8.80 -8.00
C ARG A 188 -9.09 -7.78 -9.14
N SER A 189 -8.86 -8.24 -10.37
CA SER A 189 -8.65 -7.39 -11.55
C SER A 189 -9.93 -7.04 -12.32
N GLY A 190 -11.09 -7.55 -11.89
CA GLY A 190 -12.38 -7.29 -12.51
C GLY A 190 -13.07 -6.03 -11.97
N PRO A 191 -14.10 -5.50 -12.67
CA PRO A 191 -14.92 -4.42 -12.15
C PRO A 191 -15.65 -4.88 -10.87
N GLU A 192 -15.41 -4.18 -9.75
CA GLU A 192 -16.04 -4.49 -8.48
C GLU A 192 -17.39 -3.76 -8.33
N LEU A 193 -18.28 -4.38 -7.56
CA LEU A 193 -19.58 -3.79 -7.23
C LEU A 193 -19.37 -2.62 -6.27
N HIS A 194 -19.91 -1.45 -6.60
CA HIS A 194 -19.95 -0.33 -5.66
C HIS A 194 -20.86 -0.68 -4.49
N LEU A 195 -20.35 -0.51 -3.29
CA LEU A 195 -21.03 -0.90 -2.06
C LEU A 195 -20.96 0.24 -1.04
N PRO A 196 -21.95 0.35 -0.14
CA PRO A 196 -21.82 1.19 1.03
C PRO A 196 -20.55 0.82 1.82
N THR A 197 -19.80 1.83 2.27
CA THR A 197 -18.54 1.64 3.02
C THR A 197 -18.70 0.79 4.28
N SER A 198 -19.90 0.72 4.85
CA SER A 198 -20.20 -0.14 6.01
C SER A 198 -20.10 -1.64 5.73
N ILE A 199 -20.18 -2.07 4.47
CA ILE A 199 -20.13 -3.48 4.06
C ILE A 199 -19.10 -3.78 2.95
N ALA A 200 -18.48 -2.74 2.38
CA ALA A 200 -17.45 -2.88 1.37
C ALA A 200 -16.15 -3.46 1.95
N ALA A 201 -15.43 -4.30 1.21
CA ALA A 201 -14.14 -4.82 1.65
C ALA A 201 -13.02 -3.78 1.49
N ARG A 202 -13.19 -2.83 0.57
CA ARG A 202 -12.18 -1.84 0.19
C ARG A 202 -12.80 -0.48 -0.03
N ILE A 203 -11.94 0.53 -0.04
CA ILE A 203 -12.26 1.86 -0.53
C ILE A 203 -11.32 2.20 -1.68
N THR A 204 -11.89 2.71 -2.77
CA THR A 204 -11.17 3.27 -3.91
C THR A 204 -11.30 4.78 -3.84
N VAL A 205 -10.17 5.48 -3.97
CA VAL A 205 -10.06 6.94 -4.00
C VAL A 205 -9.44 7.35 -5.33
N HIS A 206 -10.13 8.23 -6.03
CA HIS A 206 -9.62 8.93 -7.20
C HIS A 206 -9.25 10.35 -6.81
N ALA A 207 -8.07 10.80 -7.25
CA ALA A 207 -7.57 12.12 -6.90
C ALA A 207 -6.74 12.73 -8.03
N ALA A 208 -6.70 14.05 -8.08
CA ALA A 208 -5.87 14.81 -9.02
C ALA A 208 -4.74 15.51 -8.27
N ARG A 209 -3.55 15.58 -8.87
CA ARG A 209 -2.43 16.31 -8.27
C ARG A 209 -2.70 17.82 -8.34
N VAL A 210 -2.70 18.51 -7.19
CA VAL A 210 -2.93 19.96 -7.12
C VAL A 210 -1.73 20.78 -6.61
N ARG A 211 -0.81 20.19 -5.84
CA ARG A 211 0.37 20.89 -5.32
C ARG A 211 1.65 20.05 -5.41
N GLU A 212 2.78 20.66 -5.07
CA GLU A 212 3.97 19.89 -4.69
C GLU A 212 3.67 19.19 -3.36
N GLY A 213 4.13 17.94 -3.25
CA GLY A 213 3.72 17.06 -2.17
C GLY A 213 4.18 17.56 -0.80
N TYR A 214 3.60 16.99 0.25
CA TYR A 214 4.05 17.23 1.61
C TYR A 214 5.56 16.94 1.73
N ASN A 215 6.34 17.94 2.14
CA ASN A 215 7.74 17.73 2.49
C ASN A 215 7.77 17.25 3.94
N SER A 216 8.15 15.99 4.17
CA SER A 216 8.23 15.35 5.49
C SER A 216 9.25 16.03 6.41
N ASP A 217 10.23 16.74 5.84
CA ASP A 217 11.14 17.64 6.55
C ASP A 217 10.88 19.09 6.09
N PRO A 218 9.85 19.78 6.61
CA PRO A 218 9.90 21.23 6.54
C PRO A 218 11.21 21.64 7.23
N PRO A 219 12.01 22.58 6.66
CA PRO A 219 13.16 23.10 7.38
C PRO A 219 12.66 23.54 8.75
N LEU A 220 13.09 22.83 9.80
CA LEU A 220 12.76 23.21 11.18
C LEU A 220 13.15 24.68 11.29
N ASP A 221 12.17 25.53 11.58
CA ASP A 221 12.45 26.92 11.85
C ASP A 221 13.42 26.93 13.04
N GLU A 222 14.66 27.35 12.81
CA GLU A 222 15.68 27.37 13.86
C GLU A 222 15.23 28.26 15.04
N SER A 223 14.23 29.14 14.84
CA SER A 223 13.64 29.95 15.90
C SER A 223 12.70 29.19 16.85
N ASP A 224 12.25 27.99 16.50
CA ASP A 224 11.43 27.12 17.37
C ASP A 224 12.29 26.12 18.18
N ARG A 225 13.61 26.13 18.02
CA ARG A 225 14.48 25.40 18.95
C ARG A 225 14.38 26.09 20.30
N PRO A 226 13.95 25.40 21.37
CA PRO A 226 14.05 25.96 22.70
C PRO A 226 15.51 26.37 22.90
N GLU A 227 15.74 27.65 23.20
CA GLU A 227 17.07 28.13 23.60
C GLU A 227 17.58 27.14 24.66
N GLU A 228 18.71 26.49 24.40
CA GLU A 228 19.37 25.65 25.37
C GLU A 228 19.63 26.53 26.60
N GLU A 229 18.72 26.46 27.59
CA GLU A 229 18.89 27.08 28.89
C GLU A 229 20.20 26.52 29.43
N ALA A 230 21.23 27.37 29.41
CA ALA A 230 22.56 27.04 29.84
C ALA A 230 22.49 26.37 31.21
N ALA A 231 22.77 25.06 31.23
CA ALA A 231 22.78 24.26 32.44
C ALA A 231 23.62 24.99 33.49
N THR A 232 22.96 25.46 34.55
CA THR A 232 23.63 26.13 35.65
C THR A 232 24.56 25.11 36.33
N PRO A 233 25.86 25.40 36.49
CA PRO A 233 26.77 24.50 37.18
C PRO A 233 26.27 24.27 38.61
N LEU A 234 26.18 23.01 39.03
CA LEU A 234 25.98 22.67 40.44
C LEU A 234 27.28 22.95 41.20
N GLU A 235 27.21 23.86 42.18
CA GLU A 235 28.27 24.12 43.17
C GLU A 235 28.35 23.02 44.24
#